data_AF-A0A966Y1R2-F1
#
_entry.id   AF-A0A966Y1R2-F1
#
_cell.length_a   1.000
_cell.length_b   1.000
_cell.length_c   1.000
_cell.angle_alpha   90.00
_cell.angle_beta   90.00
_cell.angle_gamma   90.00
#
_symmetry.space_group_name_H-M   'P 1'
#
loop_
_entity.id
_entity.type
_entity.pdbx_description
1 polymer ?
#
loop_
_entity_poly.entity_id
_entity_poly.type
_entity_poly.pdbx_seq_one_letter_code
_entity_poly.pdbx_strand_id
1 'polypeptide(L)'
;MDEIDKDKAKTNPAAVFDKPADVAASKELAPAEKAKILQEWELDARLQDAAADEGMTRKAAEPGEKKGGVKSLLPEIKEAQRDLGAKPIPDDGAPTKFTP
;
A
#
# COMPACT_ATOMS: atom_id res chain seq x y z
N MET A 1 -14.10 -5.90 21.37
CA MET A 1 -13.19 -5.03 20.62
C MET A 1 -12.40 -5.94 19.74
N ASP A 2 -12.60 -5.86 18.44
CA ASP A 2 -11.87 -6.63 17.45
C ASP A 2 -10.40 -6.19 17.51
N GLU A 3 -9.54 -7.10 17.96
CA GLU A 3 -8.11 -6.88 18.10
C GLU A 3 -7.51 -6.83 16.69
N ILE A 4 -6.87 -5.72 16.31
CA ILE A 4 -6.22 -5.62 15.00
C ILE A 4 -5.06 -6.64 14.93
N ASP A 5 -5.08 -7.53 13.92
CA ASP A 5 -4.00 -8.47 13.61
C ASP A 5 -2.72 -7.73 13.16
N LYS A 6 -1.90 -7.28 14.10
CA LYS A 6 -0.69 -6.47 13.83
C LYS A 6 0.32 -7.19 12.93
N ASP A 7 0.42 -8.51 13.03
CA ASP A 7 1.31 -9.32 12.19
C ASP A 7 0.85 -9.34 10.73
N LYS A 8 -0.47 -9.48 10.54
CA LYS A 8 -1.08 -9.42 9.22
C LYS A 8 -1.04 -8.01 8.66
N ALA A 9 -1.23 -6.98 9.48
CA ALA A 9 -1.10 -5.59 9.07
C ALA A 9 0.31 -5.25 8.54
N LYS A 10 1.36 -5.85 9.13
CA LYS A 10 2.75 -5.63 8.71
C LYS A 10 3.09 -6.28 7.37
N THR A 11 2.42 -7.36 7.01
CA THR A 11 2.71 -8.15 5.80
C THR A 11 1.70 -7.92 4.69
N ASN A 12 0.45 -7.68 5.03
CA ASN A 12 -0.63 -7.33 4.13
C ASN A 12 -1.57 -6.30 4.79
N PRO A 13 -1.16 -5.01 4.80
CA PRO A 13 -1.95 -3.91 5.33
C PRO A 13 -3.37 -3.85 4.76
N ALA A 14 -3.50 -4.05 3.45
CA ALA A 14 -4.77 -3.97 2.71
C ALA A 14 -5.76 -5.09 3.08
N ALA A 15 -5.29 -6.19 3.66
CA ALA A 15 -6.14 -7.28 4.13
C ALA A 15 -6.67 -7.08 5.56
N VAL A 16 -6.16 -6.06 6.27
CA VAL A 16 -6.57 -5.70 7.63
C VAL A 16 -7.29 -4.36 7.65
N PHE A 17 -6.87 -3.43 6.79
CA PHE A 17 -7.41 -2.09 6.69
C PHE A 17 -7.93 -1.82 5.29
N ASP A 18 -9.10 -1.17 5.20
CA ASP A 18 -9.65 -0.71 3.93
C ASP A 18 -8.87 0.47 3.33
N LYS A 19 -8.24 1.28 4.18
CA LYS A 19 -7.53 2.51 3.76
C LYS A 19 -6.31 2.80 4.64
N PRO A 20 -5.24 3.39 4.07
CA PRO A 20 -4.03 3.75 4.80
C PRO A 20 -4.27 4.76 5.92
N ALA A 21 -5.26 5.64 5.77
CA ALA A 21 -5.68 6.55 6.83
C ALA A 21 -6.11 5.81 8.12
N ASP A 22 -6.64 4.59 8.00
CA ASP A 22 -7.07 3.79 9.14
C ASP A 22 -5.87 3.29 9.97
N VAL A 23 -4.77 2.94 9.29
CA VAL A 23 -3.48 2.61 9.94
C VAL A 23 -2.95 3.81 10.72
N ALA A 24 -3.00 5.01 10.13
CA ALA A 24 -2.57 6.23 10.80
C ALA A 24 -3.45 6.55 12.03
N ALA A 25 -4.78 6.39 11.90
CA ALA A 25 -5.74 6.62 12.97
C ALA A 25 -5.73 5.52 14.06
N SER A 26 -5.24 4.32 13.75
CA SER A 26 -5.23 3.17 14.65
C SER A 26 -4.47 3.46 15.94
N LYS A 27 -5.13 3.38 17.10
CA LYS A 27 -4.47 3.58 18.40
C LYS A 27 -3.73 2.33 18.90
N GLU A 28 -4.01 1.18 18.31
CA GLU A 28 -3.42 -0.10 18.72
C GLU A 28 -1.99 -0.30 18.17
N LEU A 29 -1.63 0.45 17.14
CA LEU A 29 -0.33 0.38 16.49
C LEU A 29 0.61 1.44 17.06
N ALA A 30 1.85 1.05 17.35
CA ALA A 30 2.88 2.02 17.68
C ALA A 30 3.20 2.90 16.45
N PRO A 31 3.61 4.17 16.63
CA PRO A 31 3.95 5.05 15.50
C PRO A 31 5.01 4.45 14.57
N ALA A 32 5.96 3.69 15.10
CA ALA A 32 6.95 2.95 14.30
C ALA A 32 6.32 1.81 13.47
N GLU A 33 5.33 1.10 14.01
CA GLU A 33 4.60 0.05 13.28
C GLU A 33 3.73 0.66 12.18
N LYS A 34 3.02 1.75 12.48
CA LYS A 34 2.20 2.47 11.48
C LYS A 34 3.03 2.91 10.28
N ALA A 35 4.20 3.50 10.54
CA ALA A 35 5.13 3.89 9.49
C ALA A 35 5.52 2.69 8.63
N LYS A 36 5.92 1.57 9.25
CA LYS A 36 6.33 0.35 8.54
C LYS A 36 5.19 -0.26 7.71
N ILE A 37 3.97 -0.30 8.26
CA ILE A 37 2.76 -0.78 7.57
C ILE A 37 2.47 0.08 6.34
N LEU A 38 2.49 1.41 6.49
CA LEU A 38 2.26 2.33 5.37
C LEU A 38 3.36 2.25 4.31
N GLN A 39 4.61 2.01 4.71
CA GLN A 39 5.72 1.82 3.78
C GLN A 39 5.55 0.56 2.93
N GLU A 40 5.22 -0.58 3.55
CA GLU A 40 4.92 -1.83 2.84
C GLU A 40 3.70 -1.65 1.92
N TRP A 41 2.67 -0.96 2.41
CA TRP A 41 1.49 -0.67 1.59
C TRP A 41 1.83 0.20 0.37
N GLU A 42 2.75 1.17 0.51
CA GLU A 42 3.18 1.99 -0.63
C GLU A 42 3.83 1.14 -1.73
N LEU A 43 4.69 0.20 -1.32
CA LEU A 43 5.36 -0.73 -2.24
C LEU A 43 4.35 -1.66 -2.93
N ASP A 44 3.41 -2.23 -2.17
CA ASP A 44 2.36 -3.10 -2.71
C ASP A 44 1.44 -2.33 -3.67
N ALA A 45 1.03 -1.11 -3.31
CA ALA A 45 0.24 -0.24 -4.18
C ALA A 45 0.98 0.11 -5.47
N ARG A 46 2.29 0.41 -5.40
CA ARG A 46 3.13 0.60 -6.60
C ARG A 46 3.22 -0.66 -7.45
N LEU A 47 3.34 -1.84 -6.81
CA LEU A 47 3.41 -3.12 -7.50
C LEU A 47 2.08 -3.47 -8.17
N GLN A 48 0.95 -3.20 -7.53
CA GLN A 48 -0.38 -3.35 -8.13
C GLN A 48 -0.58 -2.38 -9.31
N ASP A 49 -0.14 -1.12 -9.17
CA ASP A 49 -0.23 -0.11 -10.23
C ASP A 49 0.62 -0.53 -11.44
N ALA A 50 1.88 -0.96 -11.21
CA ALA A 50 2.75 -1.53 -12.24
C ALA A 50 2.17 -2.81 -12.85
N ALA A 51 1.63 -3.73 -12.05
CA ALA A 51 1.00 -4.94 -12.54
C ALA A 51 -0.28 -4.65 -13.36
N ALA A 52 -1.02 -3.60 -13.02
CA ALA A 52 -2.18 -3.14 -13.79
C ALA A 52 -1.76 -2.50 -15.12
N ASP A 53 -0.64 -1.77 -15.14
CA ASP A 53 -0.07 -1.15 -16.35
C ASP A 53 0.56 -2.21 -17.29
N GLU A 54 1.31 -3.17 -16.74
CA GLU A 54 1.97 -4.25 -17.48
C GLU A 54 1.00 -5.39 -17.89
N GLY A 55 -0.06 -5.62 -17.09
CA GLY A 55 -1.09 -6.62 -17.32
C GLY A 55 -1.97 -6.36 -18.55
N MET A 56 -1.96 -5.14 -19.10
CA MET A 56 -2.63 -4.79 -20.35
C MET A 56 -1.95 -5.36 -21.61
N THR A 57 -0.76 -5.99 -21.50
CA THR A 57 -0.07 -6.55 -22.68
C THR A 57 -0.23 -8.05 -22.87
N ARG A 58 -0.73 -8.82 -21.88
CA ARG A 58 -0.73 -10.30 -21.97
C ARG A 58 -1.92 -11.08 -21.39
N LYS A 59 -3.16 -10.56 -21.44
CA LYS A 59 -4.32 -11.46 -21.60
C LYS A 59 -5.51 -10.76 -22.23
N ALA A 60 -6.21 -11.54 -23.05
CA ALA A 60 -7.26 -11.15 -23.96
C ALA A 60 -8.27 -10.16 -23.37
N ALA A 61 -8.61 -9.19 -24.19
CA ALA A 61 -9.77 -8.33 -24.03
C ALA A 61 -11.05 -9.18 -23.87
N GLU A 62 -11.68 -9.08 -22.70
CA GLU A 62 -13.13 -9.24 -22.58
C GLU A 62 -13.76 -7.83 -22.66
N PRO A 63 -14.55 -7.52 -23.70
CA PRO A 63 -15.15 -6.21 -23.86
C PRO A 63 -16.38 -6.08 -22.95
N GLY A 64 -16.22 -5.50 -21.76
CA GLY A 64 -17.36 -5.22 -20.90
C GLY A 64 -17.06 -4.60 -19.55
N GLU A 65 -15.85 -4.74 -19.03
CA GLU A 65 -15.53 -4.21 -17.71
C GLU A 65 -14.93 -2.81 -17.84
N LYS A 66 -15.72 -1.86 -17.35
CA LYS A 66 -15.39 -0.43 -17.35
C LYS A 66 -13.99 -0.26 -16.75
N LYS A 67 -13.13 0.45 -17.48
CA LYS A 67 -11.89 1.05 -16.98
C LYS A 67 -12.20 1.93 -15.77
N GLY A 68 -12.40 1.32 -14.61
CA GLY A 68 -12.41 1.99 -13.33
C GLY A 68 -10.99 1.94 -12.85
N GLY A 69 -10.24 3.03 -13.06
CA GLY A 69 -8.91 3.19 -12.48
C GLY A 69 -8.97 2.76 -11.02
N VAL A 70 -8.26 1.69 -10.69
CA VAL A 70 -8.04 1.33 -9.29
C VAL A 70 -7.36 2.55 -8.73
N LYS A 71 -8.09 3.29 -7.91
CA LYS A 71 -7.68 4.58 -7.37
C LYS A 71 -6.34 4.31 -6.71
N SER A 72 -5.23 4.79 -7.28
CA SER A 72 -3.91 4.49 -6.73
C SER A 72 -3.94 4.89 -5.25
N LEU A 73 -3.68 3.96 -4.35
CA LEU A 73 -3.69 4.23 -2.91
C LEU A 73 -2.49 5.10 -2.49
N LEU A 74 -1.52 5.28 -3.40
CA LEU A 74 -0.31 6.08 -3.24
C LEU A 74 -0.52 7.48 -2.64
N PRO A 75 -1.41 8.35 -3.17
CA PRO A 75 -1.75 9.64 -2.55
C PRO A 75 -2.25 9.50 -1.11
N GLU A 76 -3.14 8.53 -0.83
CA GLU A 76 -3.68 8.32 0.52
C GLU A 76 -2.61 7.80 1.49
N ILE A 77 -1.72 6.92 1.02
CA ILE A 77 -0.59 6.40 1.80
C ILE A 77 0.39 7.52 2.14
N LYS A 78 0.75 8.37 1.16
CA LYS A 78 1.62 9.53 1.37
C LYS A 78 1.02 10.54 2.35
N GLU A 79 -0.29 10.76 2.30
CA GLU A 79 -0.99 11.62 3.26
C GLU A 79 -0.93 11.04 4.67
N ALA A 80 -1.25 9.75 4.83
CA ALA A 80 -1.19 9.06 6.11
C ALA A 80 0.24 9.04 6.71
N GLN A 81 1.27 8.85 5.89
CA GLN A 81 2.67 8.93 6.33
C GLN A 81 3.04 10.34 6.81
N ARG A 82 2.58 11.38 6.11
CA ARG A 82 2.79 12.79 6.50
C ARG A 82 2.12 13.12 7.82
N ASP A 83 0.90 12.66 8.03
CA ASP A 83 0.16 12.88 9.29
C ASP A 83 0.89 12.24 10.49
N LEU A 84 1.51 11.08 10.27
CA LEU A 84 2.35 10.42 11.27
C LEU A 84 3.73 11.04 11.47
N GLY A 85 4.13 12.01 10.65
CA GLY A 85 5.50 12.54 10.61
C GLY A 85 6.54 11.50 10.16
N ALA A 86 6.09 10.39 9.58
CA ALA A 86 6.95 9.40 8.97
C ALA A 86 7.54 9.99 7.69
N LYS A 87 8.86 9.85 7.49
CA LYS A 87 9.46 10.26 6.22
C LYS A 87 8.89 9.36 5.12
N PRO A 88 8.27 9.92 4.06
CA PRO A 88 7.82 9.12 2.93
C PRO A 88 9.02 8.37 2.36
N ILE A 89 8.80 7.15 1.85
CA ILE A 89 9.87 6.46 1.15
C ILE A 89 10.27 7.37 -0.02
N PRO A 90 11.55 7.75 -0.16
CA PRO A 90 11.97 8.51 -1.32
C PRO A 90 11.50 7.77 -2.58
N ASP A 91 11.00 8.52 -3.56
CA ASP A 91 10.63 8.06 -4.90
C ASP A 91 11.88 7.65 -5.71
N ASP A 92 12.92 7.16 -5.02
CA ASP A 92 14.12 6.61 -5.60
C ASP A 92 13.77 5.15 -5.92
N GLY A 93 13.53 4.92 -7.21
CA GLY A 93 12.97 3.68 -7.75
C GLY A 93 13.46 2.42 -7.04
N ALA A 94 12.51 1.56 -6.69
CA ALA A 94 12.67 0.24 -6.09
C ALA A 94 14.11 -0.29 -6.04
N PRO A 95 14.71 -0.51 -4.84
CA PRO A 95 15.95 -1.26 -4.76
C PRO A 95 15.61 -2.74 -4.97
N THR A 96 15.41 -3.16 -6.22
CA THR A 96 15.41 -4.57 -6.61
C THR A 96 16.84 -5.11 -6.59
N LYS A 97 17.52 -5.04 -5.44
CA LYS A 97 18.85 -5.65 -5.22
C LYS A 97 19.05 -5.93 -3.72
N PHE A 98 18.23 -6.80 -3.14
CA PHE A 98 18.71 -7.67 -2.06
C PHE A 98 18.98 -9.04 -2.69
N THR A 99 20.23 -9.29 -3.01
CA THR A 99 20.79 -10.60 -3.41
C THR A 99 22.06 -10.83 -2.59
N PRO A 100 22.37 -12.09 -2.24
CA PRO A 100 22.66 -12.58 -0.89
C PRO A 100 24.00 -12.16 -0.27
#